data_AF-A0A3B8K5L7-F1
#
_entry.id   AF-A0A3B8K5L7-F1
#
_cell.length_a   1.000
_cell.length_b   1.000
_cell.length_c   1.000
_cell.angle_alpha   90.00
_cell.angle_beta   90.00
_cell.angle_gamma   90.00
#
_symmetry.space_group_name_H-M   'P 1'
#
loop_
_entity.id
_entity.type
_entity.pdbx_description
1 polymer ?
#
loop_
_entity_poly.entity_id
_entity_poly.type
_entity_poly.pdbx_seq_one_letter_code
_entity_poly.pdbx_strand_id
1 'polypeptide(L)'
;MNINSFKYCLRDSFVSLRRNFWLAVVTASIIAVSLAILGGFLLLTVNAGQFIRDVEANVEIAVFLQAEADVQLVEQQLQQLSGIESITFISKEDGLADFSASLGDPSLLAGLKGADNPLPDAFLVKTTDASLVSELTEKIRSLPGVEMADYGEELVARLLKLTGWLNKLFVGVSILLALGAVFLIITTIRLSVLARQEEIGIMKYLGASDWYIRFPFLLEGMAMGWIGTLASTAALGLAYSRLAASLQQDAFAFFIRPVTAVEQLVPIFLGLLCLGTLMGGLGSVISVRKYLRV
;
A
#
# COMPACT_ATOMS: atom_id res chain seq x y z
N MET A 1 -35.24 23.26 -2.49
CA MET A 1 -34.40 24.47 -2.53
C MET A 1 -34.39 24.97 -3.97
N ASN A 2 -34.87 26.18 -4.27
CA ASN A 2 -34.95 26.68 -5.65
C ASN A 2 -33.54 26.91 -6.24
N ILE A 3 -33.39 26.76 -7.56
CA ILE A 3 -32.12 26.98 -8.30
C ILE A 3 -31.51 28.35 -8.02
N ASN A 4 -32.35 29.39 -7.85
CA ASN A 4 -31.91 30.74 -7.52
C ASN A 4 -31.36 30.85 -6.09
N SER A 5 -31.93 30.11 -5.13
CA SER A 5 -31.43 30.04 -3.75
C SER A 5 -30.09 29.32 -3.66
N PHE A 6 -29.89 28.28 -4.47
CA PHE A 6 -28.62 27.55 -4.57
C PHE A 6 -27.50 28.42 -5.18
N LYS A 7 -27.78 29.13 -6.28
CA LYS A 7 -26.83 30.10 -6.88
C LYS A 7 -26.45 31.21 -5.91
N TYR A 8 -27.40 31.71 -5.14
CA TYR A 8 -27.15 32.75 -4.14
C TYR A 8 -26.24 32.23 -3.01
N CYS A 9 -26.51 31.03 -2.48
CA CYS A 9 -25.66 30.39 -1.47
C CYS A 9 -24.24 30.10 -1.95
N LEU A 10 -24.07 29.68 -3.21
CA LEU A 10 -22.74 29.51 -3.81
C LEU A 10 -21.97 30.83 -3.88
N ARG A 11 -22.64 31.91 -4.30
CA ARG A 11 -22.04 33.24 -4.34
C ARG A 11 -21.66 33.73 -2.95
N ASP A 12 -22.53 33.56 -1.96
CA ASP A 12 -22.24 33.95 -0.57
C ASP A 12 -21.10 33.13 0.03
N SER A 13 -21.03 31.82 -0.26
CA SER A 13 -19.91 30.98 0.19
C SER A 13 -18.58 31.45 -0.38
N PHE A 14 -18.55 31.83 -1.67
CA PHE A 14 -17.34 32.34 -2.32
C PHE A 14 -16.94 33.73 -1.80
N VAL A 15 -17.91 34.62 -1.55
CA VAL A 15 -17.68 35.94 -0.96
C VAL A 15 -17.16 35.81 0.48
N SER A 16 -17.73 34.89 1.27
CA SER A 16 -17.29 34.57 2.63
C SER A 16 -15.85 34.03 2.67
N LEU A 17 -15.53 33.08 1.79
CA LEU A 17 -14.16 32.56 1.59
C LEU A 17 -13.18 33.67 1.24
N ARG A 18 -13.56 34.61 0.35
CA ARG A 18 -12.70 35.73 -0.03
C ARG A 18 -12.50 36.73 1.10
N ARG A 19 -13.55 37.01 1.89
CA ARG A 19 -13.48 37.93 3.04
C ARG A 19 -12.59 37.37 4.15
N ASN A 20 -12.61 36.06 4.34
CA ASN A 20 -11.87 35.35 5.38
C ASN A 20 -10.76 34.45 4.81
N PHE A 21 -10.11 34.92 3.73
CA PHE A 21 -9.15 34.12 2.96
C PHE A 21 -8.02 33.54 3.81
N TRP A 22 -7.49 34.31 4.76
CA TRP A 22 -6.41 33.84 5.65
C TRP A 22 -6.81 32.62 6.47
N LEU A 23 -7.99 32.61 7.08
CA LEU A 23 -8.48 31.47 7.86
C LEU A 23 -8.75 30.26 6.97
N ALA A 24 -9.24 30.49 5.75
CA ALA A 24 -9.47 29.43 4.77
C ALA A 24 -8.15 28.78 4.30
N VAL A 25 -7.12 29.59 4.02
CA VAL A 25 -5.78 29.10 3.63
C VAL A 25 -5.12 28.32 4.76
N VAL A 26 -5.18 28.82 6.00
CA VAL A 26 -4.64 28.10 7.16
C VAL A 26 -5.35 26.75 7.33
N THR A 27 -6.68 26.75 7.25
CA THR A 27 -7.49 25.52 7.36
C THR A 27 -7.14 24.53 6.25
N ALA A 28 -7.12 24.98 4.99
CA ALA A 28 -6.77 24.16 3.84
C ALA A 28 -5.33 23.61 3.94
N SER A 29 -4.38 24.39 4.47
CA SER A 29 -3.00 23.96 4.67
C SER A 29 -2.87 22.86 5.73
N ILE A 30 -3.59 22.98 6.85
CA ILE A 30 -3.61 21.94 7.89
C ILE A 30 -4.21 20.64 7.34
N ILE A 31 -5.29 20.74 6.55
CA ILE A 31 -5.88 19.60 5.86
C ILE A 31 -4.87 18.99 4.88
N ALA A 32 -4.18 19.83 4.09
CA ALA A 32 -3.20 19.38 3.12
C ALA A 32 -2.04 18.60 3.77
N VAL A 33 -1.48 19.12 4.86
CA VAL A 33 -0.40 18.46 5.62
C VAL A 33 -0.88 17.14 6.22
N SER A 34 -2.06 17.14 6.84
CA SER A 34 -2.63 15.92 7.46
C SER A 34 -2.84 14.80 6.44
N LEU A 35 -3.39 15.15 5.28
CA LEU A 35 -3.59 14.19 4.18
C LEU A 35 -2.29 13.83 3.46
N ALA A 36 -1.29 14.71 3.46
CA ALA A 36 0.02 14.41 2.87
C ALA A 36 0.74 13.34 3.69
N ILE A 37 0.67 13.43 5.02
CA ILE A 37 1.22 12.43 5.93
C ILE A 37 0.51 11.08 5.73
N LEU A 38 -0.83 11.08 5.71
CA LEU A 38 -1.61 9.87 5.45
C LEU A 38 -1.30 9.27 4.07
N GLY A 39 -1.34 10.08 3.03
CA GLY A 39 -1.09 9.65 1.65
C GLY A 39 0.33 9.13 1.44
N GLY A 40 1.33 9.80 2.02
CA GLY A 40 2.71 9.33 2.02
C GLY A 40 2.87 7.97 2.70
N PHE A 41 2.19 7.77 3.84
CA PHE A 41 2.21 6.48 4.53
C PHE A 41 1.48 5.36 3.76
N LEU A 42 0.37 5.69 3.08
CA LEU A 42 -0.32 4.74 2.20
C LEU A 42 0.56 4.33 1.02
N LEU A 43 1.26 5.28 0.40
CA LEU A 43 2.25 4.99 -0.65
C LEU A 43 3.35 4.09 -0.10
N LEU A 44 3.90 4.41 1.07
CA LEU A 44 4.91 3.57 1.73
C LEU A 44 4.39 2.15 1.98
N THR A 45 3.16 1.99 2.46
CA THR A 45 2.54 0.69 2.72
C THR A 45 2.42 -0.15 1.46
N VAL A 46 1.98 0.45 0.35
CA VAL A 46 1.84 -0.25 -0.93
C VAL A 46 3.21 -0.66 -1.50
N ASN A 47 4.22 0.21 -1.38
CA ASN A 47 5.58 -0.10 -1.82
C ASN A 47 6.24 -1.17 -0.94
N ALA A 48 6.07 -1.11 0.37
CA ALA A 48 6.54 -2.13 1.30
C ALA A 48 5.86 -3.49 1.03
N GLY A 49 4.56 -3.49 0.73
CA GLY A 49 3.83 -4.69 0.33
C GLY A 49 4.33 -5.29 -0.99
N GLN A 50 4.70 -4.46 -1.98
CA GLN A 50 5.33 -4.95 -3.21
C GLN A 50 6.69 -5.58 -2.94
N PHE A 51 7.53 -4.90 -2.16
CA PHE A 51 8.85 -5.43 -1.79
C PHE A 51 8.74 -6.77 -1.05
N ILE A 52 7.80 -6.89 -0.11
CA ILE A 52 7.51 -8.15 0.59
C ILE A 52 7.13 -9.25 -0.39
N ARG A 53 6.23 -8.97 -1.35
CA ARG A 53 5.83 -9.95 -2.38
C ARG A 53 7.00 -10.37 -3.26
N ASP A 54 7.87 -9.44 -3.64
CA ASP A 54 9.03 -9.75 -4.46
C ASP A 54 10.00 -10.68 -3.70
N VAL A 55 10.18 -10.46 -2.40
CA VAL A 55 10.98 -11.36 -1.53
C VAL A 55 10.33 -12.73 -1.37
N GLU A 56 9.02 -12.78 -1.11
CA GLU A 56 8.25 -14.02 -0.97
C GLU A 56 8.21 -14.83 -2.27
N ALA A 57 8.14 -14.17 -3.43
CA ALA A 57 8.12 -14.82 -4.73
C ALA A 57 9.45 -15.49 -5.12
N ASN A 58 10.56 -15.12 -4.48
CA ASN A 58 11.87 -15.77 -4.71
C ASN A 58 12.07 -17.04 -3.86
N VAL A 59 11.04 -17.49 -3.13
CA VAL A 59 11.10 -18.76 -2.41
C VAL A 59 10.87 -19.91 -3.40
N GLU A 60 11.85 -20.80 -3.49
CA GLU A 60 11.82 -21.97 -4.37
C GLU A 60 11.89 -23.25 -3.54
N ILE A 61 11.26 -24.32 -4.05
CA ILE A 61 11.33 -25.67 -3.48
C ILE A 61 12.41 -26.41 -4.24
N ALA A 62 13.46 -26.85 -3.55
CA ALA A 62 14.47 -27.75 -4.09
C ALA A 62 13.99 -29.19 -3.97
N VAL A 63 13.84 -29.86 -5.10
CA VAL A 63 13.36 -31.24 -5.22
C VAL A 63 14.51 -32.11 -5.72
N PHE A 64 15.13 -32.86 -4.81
CA PHE A 64 16.22 -33.78 -5.11
C PHE A 64 15.66 -35.12 -5.59
N LEU A 65 16.21 -35.62 -6.69
CA LEU A 65 15.79 -36.87 -7.34
C LEU A 65 16.58 -38.07 -6.83
N GLN A 66 15.96 -39.24 -6.85
CA GLN A 66 16.67 -40.49 -6.61
C GLN A 66 17.64 -40.78 -7.79
N ALA A 67 18.77 -41.44 -7.52
CA ALA A 67 19.83 -41.66 -8.53
C ALA A 67 19.39 -42.41 -9.81
N GLU A 68 18.31 -43.20 -9.74
CA GLU A 68 17.76 -43.98 -10.87
C GLU A 68 16.40 -43.43 -11.35
N ALA A 69 16.01 -42.23 -10.91
CA ALA A 69 14.72 -41.65 -11.26
C ALA A 69 14.65 -41.25 -12.75
N ASP A 70 13.49 -41.48 -13.37
CA ASP A 70 13.19 -40.93 -14.68
C ASP A 70 12.83 -39.45 -14.55
N VAL A 71 13.80 -38.59 -14.86
CA VAL A 71 13.69 -37.12 -14.81
C VAL A 71 12.47 -36.61 -15.56
N GLN A 72 12.15 -37.19 -16.73
CA GLN A 72 11.04 -36.74 -17.57
C GLN A 72 9.69 -37.11 -16.94
N LEU A 73 9.61 -38.26 -16.29
CA LEU A 73 8.40 -38.70 -15.59
C LEU A 73 8.13 -37.80 -14.38
N VAL A 74 9.16 -37.48 -13.59
CA VAL A 74 9.02 -36.58 -12.44
C VAL A 74 8.65 -35.17 -12.89
N GLU A 75 9.26 -34.66 -13.96
CA GLU A 75 8.91 -33.36 -14.53
C GLU A 75 7.43 -33.29 -14.94
N GLN A 76 6.92 -34.33 -15.62
CA GLN A 76 5.50 -34.40 -15.99
C GLN A 76 4.57 -34.44 -14.78
N GLN A 77 4.96 -35.16 -13.72
CA GLN A 77 4.18 -35.20 -12.47
C GLN A 77 4.16 -33.84 -11.77
N LEU A 78 5.29 -33.13 -11.76
CA LEU A 78 5.36 -31.76 -11.23
C LEU A 78 4.47 -30.83 -12.04
N GLN A 79 4.51 -30.88 -13.37
CA GLN A 79 3.67 -30.04 -14.24
C GLN A 79 2.15 -30.26 -14.04
N GLN A 80 1.74 -31.42 -13.53
CA GLN A 80 0.33 -31.71 -13.22
C GLN A 80 -0.15 -31.08 -11.91
N LEU A 81 0.76 -30.65 -11.03
CA LEU A 81 0.40 -30.00 -9.77
C LEU A 81 -0.04 -28.55 -10.00
N SER A 82 -1.21 -28.20 -9.46
CA SER A 82 -1.70 -26.82 -9.47
C SER A 82 -0.91 -25.94 -8.50
N GLY A 83 -0.57 -24.71 -8.91
CA GLY A 83 0.11 -23.73 -8.05
C GLY A 83 1.63 -23.64 -8.26
N ILE A 84 2.15 -24.29 -9.31
CA ILE A 84 3.54 -24.14 -9.76
C ILE A 84 3.60 -23.06 -10.85
N GLU A 85 4.52 -22.11 -10.68
CA GLU A 85 4.80 -21.04 -11.65
C GLU A 85 5.83 -21.50 -12.69
N SER A 86 6.93 -22.11 -12.22
CA SER A 86 8.01 -22.60 -13.08
C SER A 86 8.74 -23.78 -12.45
N ILE A 87 9.31 -24.62 -13.31
CA ILE A 87 10.14 -25.78 -12.94
C ILE A 87 11.46 -25.63 -13.70
N THR A 88 12.58 -25.65 -12.98
CA THR A 88 13.92 -25.54 -13.55
C THR A 88 14.72 -26.78 -13.18
N PHE A 89 15.18 -27.54 -14.18
CA PHE A 89 16.07 -28.68 -13.95
C PHE A 89 17.50 -28.19 -13.70
N ILE A 90 18.13 -28.74 -12.67
CA ILE A 90 19.54 -28.53 -12.33
C ILE A 90 20.20 -29.91 -12.29
N SER A 91 21.17 -30.10 -13.19
CA SER A 91 21.99 -31.31 -13.17
C SER A 91 22.87 -31.34 -11.92
N LYS A 92 23.24 -32.53 -11.44
CA LYS A 92 24.20 -32.68 -10.35
C LYS A 92 25.53 -31.95 -10.60
N GLU A 93 25.97 -31.84 -11.85
CA GLU A 93 27.17 -31.10 -12.22
C GLU A 93 26.99 -29.59 -12.04
N ASP A 94 25.85 -29.05 -12.49
CA ASP A 94 25.51 -27.63 -12.34
C ASP A 94 25.27 -27.26 -10.88
N GLY A 95 24.59 -28.12 -10.12
CA GLY A 95 24.37 -27.93 -8.69
C GLY A 95 25.68 -27.87 -7.89
N LEU A 96 26.68 -28.68 -8.26
CA LEU A 96 28.01 -28.62 -7.66
C LEU A 96 28.72 -27.29 -7.99
N ALA A 97 28.55 -26.78 -9.22
CA ALA A 97 29.11 -25.51 -9.64
C ALA A 97 28.48 -24.33 -8.88
N ASP A 98 27.16 -24.32 -8.72
CA ASP A 98 26.42 -23.29 -7.98
C ASP A 98 26.75 -23.31 -6.48
N PHE A 99 26.85 -24.50 -5.90
CA PHE A 99 27.28 -24.66 -4.51
C PHE A 99 28.73 -24.18 -4.30
N SER A 100 29.62 -24.50 -5.25
CA SER A 100 31.00 -24.00 -5.25
C SER A 100 31.09 -22.49 -5.37
N ALA A 101 30.24 -21.86 -6.18
CA ALA A 101 30.18 -20.41 -6.31
C ALA A 101 29.67 -19.75 -5.02
N SER A 102 28.69 -20.37 -4.37
CA SER A 102 28.10 -19.87 -3.11
C SER A 102 29.07 -19.90 -1.93
N LEU A 103 30.01 -20.85 -1.91
CA LEU A 103 31.05 -20.94 -0.87
C LEU A 103 32.23 -19.97 -1.08
N GLY A 104 32.36 -19.36 -2.26
CA GLY A 104 33.41 -18.39 -2.58
C GLY A 104 34.82 -18.97 -2.74
N ASP A 105 35.03 -20.28 -2.50
CA ASP A 105 36.30 -20.97 -2.70
C ASP A 105 36.11 -22.29 -3.48
N PRO A 106 36.42 -22.30 -4.79
CA PRO A 106 36.28 -23.49 -5.63
C PRO A 106 37.22 -24.65 -5.28
N SER A 107 38.26 -24.39 -4.48
CA SER A 107 39.25 -25.40 -4.12
C SER A 107 38.72 -26.42 -3.11
N LEU A 108 37.70 -26.04 -2.32
CA LEU A 108 37.11 -26.90 -1.29
C LEU A 108 36.31 -28.08 -1.85
N LEU A 109 35.83 -27.98 -3.10
CA LEU A 109 34.99 -28.99 -3.75
C LEU A 109 35.65 -29.62 -4.98
N ALA A 110 36.93 -29.31 -5.25
CA ALA A 110 37.63 -29.78 -6.44
C ALA A 110 37.72 -31.32 -6.55
N GLY A 111 37.69 -32.02 -5.41
CA GLY A 111 37.70 -33.49 -5.33
C GLY A 111 36.34 -34.17 -5.46
N LEU A 112 35.24 -33.43 -5.57
CA LEU A 112 33.87 -33.98 -5.64
C LEU A 112 33.30 -33.93 -7.07
N LYS A 113 34.16 -33.85 -8.08
CA LYS A 113 33.75 -33.79 -9.49
C LYS A 113 33.64 -35.19 -10.10
N GLY A 114 32.72 -35.36 -11.05
CA GLY A 114 32.56 -36.61 -11.79
C GLY A 114 31.92 -37.72 -10.94
N ALA A 115 32.58 -38.87 -10.84
CA ALA A 115 32.03 -40.05 -10.14
C ALA A 115 31.93 -39.88 -8.61
N ASP A 116 32.66 -38.92 -8.04
CA ASP A 116 32.68 -38.63 -6.60
C ASP A 116 31.69 -37.52 -6.20
N ASN A 117 30.81 -37.08 -7.12
CA ASN A 117 29.81 -36.05 -6.83
C ASN A 117 28.69 -36.61 -5.95
N PRO A 118 28.53 -36.13 -4.70
CA PRO A 118 27.50 -36.62 -3.80
C PRO A 118 26.11 -36.00 -4.07
N LEU A 119 26.02 -35.01 -4.96
CA LEU A 119 24.76 -34.31 -5.24
C LEU A 119 23.91 -35.11 -6.24
N PRO A 120 22.60 -35.26 -5.97
CA PRO A 120 21.65 -35.77 -6.95
C PRO A 120 21.22 -34.67 -7.94
N ASP A 121 20.60 -35.08 -9.04
CA ASP A 121 19.88 -34.16 -9.92
C ASP A 121 18.70 -33.54 -9.17
N ALA A 122 18.37 -32.28 -9.47
CA ALA A 122 17.34 -31.55 -8.74
C ALA A 122 16.42 -30.73 -9.67
N PHE A 123 15.19 -30.50 -9.21
CA PHE A 123 14.33 -29.48 -9.76
C PHE A 123 14.18 -28.33 -8.76
N LEU A 124 14.34 -27.10 -9.23
CA LEU A 124 13.87 -25.90 -8.52
C LEU A 124 12.45 -25.60 -8.97
N VAL A 125 11.51 -25.74 -8.05
CA VAL A 125 10.09 -25.52 -8.29
C VAL A 125 9.68 -24.22 -7.63
N LYS A 126 9.27 -23.27 -8.45
CA LYS A 126 8.76 -21.97 -7.99
C LYS A 126 7.24 -22.03 -7.91
N THR A 127 6.67 -21.58 -6.80
CA THR A 127 5.21 -21.59 -6.60
C THR A 127 4.60 -20.26 -7.03
N THR A 128 3.33 -20.28 -7.43
CA THR A 128 2.58 -19.05 -7.78
C THR A 128 2.31 -18.17 -6.56
N ASP A 129 2.31 -18.75 -5.37
CA ASP A 129 2.08 -18.07 -4.10
C ASP A 129 2.96 -18.72 -3.02
N ALA A 130 3.64 -17.90 -2.22
CA ALA A 130 4.51 -18.35 -1.15
C ALA A 130 3.76 -19.11 -0.03
N SER A 131 2.46 -18.87 0.11
CA SER A 131 1.60 -19.61 1.06
C SER A 131 1.39 -21.07 0.67
N LEU A 132 1.53 -21.42 -0.62
CA LEU A 132 1.36 -22.78 -1.14
C LEU A 132 2.62 -23.64 -0.98
N VAL A 133 3.77 -23.04 -0.68
CA VAL A 133 5.08 -23.71 -0.63
C VAL A 133 5.07 -24.92 0.31
N SER A 134 4.48 -24.77 1.51
CA SER A 134 4.41 -25.85 2.49
C SER A 134 3.54 -27.02 2.01
N GLU A 135 2.34 -26.72 1.48
CA GLU A 135 1.42 -27.75 0.98
C GLU A 135 1.97 -28.47 -0.26
N LEU A 136 2.57 -27.72 -1.19
CA LEU A 136 3.17 -28.28 -2.40
C LEU A 136 4.39 -29.14 -2.08
N THR A 137 5.23 -28.71 -1.13
CA THR A 137 6.39 -29.53 -0.71
C THR A 137 5.95 -30.88 -0.19
N GLU A 138 4.93 -30.94 0.67
CA GLU A 138 4.40 -32.22 1.16
C GLU A 138 3.84 -33.11 0.05
N LYS A 139 3.16 -32.53 -0.95
CA LYS A 139 2.71 -33.28 -2.13
C LYS A 139 3.87 -33.80 -2.95
N ILE A 140 4.90 -32.98 -3.18
CA ILE A 140 6.08 -33.34 -3.97
C ILE A 140 6.88 -34.45 -3.28
N ARG A 141 7.03 -34.41 -1.95
CA ARG A 141 7.67 -35.48 -1.16
C ARG A 141 7.04 -36.86 -1.38
N SER A 142 5.75 -36.89 -1.72
CA SER A 142 5.03 -38.14 -1.96
C SER A 142 5.14 -38.69 -3.39
N LEU A 143 5.78 -37.95 -4.30
CA LEU A 143 5.93 -38.37 -5.70
C LEU A 143 6.99 -39.48 -5.84
N PRO A 144 6.76 -40.48 -6.71
CA PRO A 144 7.76 -41.51 -6.99
C PRO A 144 8.96 -40.90 -7.73
N GLY A 145 10.18 -41.30 -7.33
CA GLY A 145 11.42 -40.78 -7.92
C GLY A 145 11.97 -39.52 -7.22
N VAL A 146 11.24 -38.94 -6.27
CA VAL A 146 11.75 -37.88 -5.39
C VAL A 146 12.45 -38.51 -4.18
N GLU A 147 13.67 -38.05 -3.88
CA GLU A 147 14.42 -38.45 -2.69
C GLU A 147 14.10 -37.53 -1.51
N MET A 148 14.15 -36.22 -1.76
CA MET A 148 13.90 -35.19 -0.75
C MET A 148 13.35 -33.93 -1.43
N ALA A 149 12.40 -33.26 -0.79
CA ALA A 149 11.99 -31.92 -1.17
C ALA A 149 12.10 -30.98 0.04
N ASP A 150 12.82 -29.88 -0.13
CA ASP A 150 13.08 -28.91 0.92
C ASP A 150 13.02 -27.49 0.35
N TYR A 151 12.54 -26.57 1.17
CA TYR A 151 12.44 -25.13 0.86
C TYR A 151 12.99 -24.27 2.01
N GLY A 152 13.70 -24.88 2.97
CA GLY A 152 14.15 -24.18 4.18
C GLY A 152 12.96 -23.83 5.08
N GLU A 153 12.17 -24.83 5.47
CA GLU A 153 10.90 -24.70 6.21
C GLU A 153 10.95 -23.67 7.34
N GLU A 154 11.95 -23.74 8.21
CA GLU A 154 12.08 -22.85 9.37
C GLU A 154 12.32 -21.39 8.96
N LEU A 155 13.21 -21.17 7.99
CA LEU A 155 13.56 -19.83 7.51
C LEU A 155 12.39 -19.19 6.76
N VAL A 156 11.75 -19.93 5.86
CA VAL A 156 10.58 -19.47 5.10
C VAL A 156 9.39 -19.25 6.03
N ALA A 157 9.11 -20.15 6.97
CA ALA A 157 8.04 -19.95 7.95
C ALA A 157 8.28 -18.71 8.82
N ARG A 158 9.55 -18.43 9.18
CA ARG A 158 9.91 -17.23 9.94
C ARG A 158 9.74 -15.96 9.09
N LEU A 159 10.12 -16.03 7.82
CA LEU A 159 9.93 -14.96 6.84
C LEU A 159 8.44 -14.64 6.67
N LEU A 160 7.61 -15.64 6.36
CA LEU A 160 6.14 -15.47 6.18
C LEU A 160 5.45 -14.96 7.44
N LYS A 161 5.88 -15.40 8.63
CA LYS A 161 5.37 -14.86 9.91
C LYS A 161 5.75 -13.39 10.09
N LEU A 162 6.98 -13.02 9.76
CA LEU A 162 7.47 -11.64 9.87
C LEU A 162 6.75 -10.72 8.88
N THR A 163 6.65 -11.11 7.61
CA THR A 163 5.96 -10.34 6.57
C THR A 163 4.47 -10.19 6.88
N GLY A 164 3.82 -11.27 7.35
CA GLY A 164 2.44 -11.23 7.83
C GLY A 164 2.23 -10.29 9.02
N TRP A 165 3.18 -10.24 9.96
CA TRP A 165 3.14 -9.29 11.08
C TRP A 165 3.35 -7.84 10.61
N LEU A 166 4.31 -7.59 9.72
CA LEU A 166 4.55 -6.28 9.12
C LEU A 166 3.32 -5.76 8.36
N ASN A 167 2.65 -6.61 7.59
CA ASN A 167 1.43 -6.23 6.87
C ASN A 167 0.32 -5.77 7.86
N LYS A 168 0.10 -6.52 8.94
CA LYS A 168 -0.85 -6.13 9.99
C LYS A 168 -0.46 -4.81 10.66
N LEU A 169 0.83 -4.58 10.87
CA LEU A 169 1.34 -3.33 11.42
C LEU A 169 1.09 -2.15 10.47
N PHE A 170 1.40 -2.27 9.17
CA PHE A 170 1.14 -1.21 8.21
C PHE A 170 -0.35 -0.90 8.07
N VAL A 171 -1.22 -1.91 8.06
CA VAL A 171 -2.67 -1.71 8.06
C VAL A 171 -3.13 -1.00 9.34
N GLY A 172 -2.65 -1.43 10.51
CA GLY A 172 -2.98 -0.79 11.78
C GLY A 172 -2.57 0.67 11.86
N VAL A 173 -1.34 1.00 11.45
CA VAL A 173 -0.84 2.38 11.41
C VAL A 173 -1.60 3.23 10.38
N SER A 174 -1.95 2.66 9.22
CA SER A 174 -2.76 3.34 8.21
C SER A 174 -4.13 3.76 8.75
N ILE A 175 -4.80 2.87 9.48
CA ILE A 175 -6.08 3.16 10.13
C ILE A 175 -5.92 4.25 11.18
N LEU A 176 -4.88 4.16 12.03
CA LEU A 176 -4.61 5.16 13.06
C LEU A 176 -4.37 6.55 12.46
N LEU A 177 -3.57 6.64 11.39
CA LEU A 177 -3.31 7.90 10.69
C LEU A 177 -4.57 8.43 9.99
N ALA A 178 -5.41 7.56 9.43
CA ALA A 178 -6.67 7.96 8.82
C ALA A 178 -7.61 8.57 9.87
N LEU A 179 -7.75 7.94 11.03
CA LEU A 179 -8.51 8.48 12.16
C LEU A 179 -7.92 9.81 12.65
N GLY A 180 -6.60 9.90 12.76
CA GLY A 180 -5.89 11.13 13.12
C GLY A 180 -6.16 12.27 12.13
N ALA A 181 -6.08 12.00 10.83
CA ALA A 181 -6.39 12.97 9.79
C ALA A 181 -7.84 13.44 9.86
N VAL A 182 -8.81 12.52 10.00
CA VAL A 182 -10.23 12.86 10.18
C VAL A 182 -10.43 13.73 11.42
N PHE A 183 -9.82 13.36 12.53
CA PHE A 183 -9.91 14.11 13.79
C PHE A 183 -9.34 15.53 13.66
N LEU A 184 -8.19 15.69 12.99
CA LEU A 184 -7.61 16.99 12.71
C LEU A 184 -8.52 17.83 11.80
N ILE A 185 -9.03 17.27 10.71
CA ILE A 185 -9.95 17.97 9.79
C ILE A 185 -11.17 18.50 10.54
N ILE A 186 -11.84 17.64 11.33
CA ILE A 186 -13.02 18.03 12.10
C ILE A 186 -12.68 19.14 13.10
N THR A 187 -11.55 19.03 13.79
CA THR A 187 -11.13 20.00 14.81
C THR A 187 -10.77 21.34 14.20
N THR A 188 -10.01 21.36 13.10
CA THR A 188 -9.65 22.59 12.40
C THR A 188 -10.88 23.31 11.87
N ILE A 189 -11.82 22.58 11.29
CA ILE A 189 -13.08 23.17 10.80
C ILE A 189 -13.93 23.70 11.94
N ARG A 190 -13.98 22.99 13.06
CA ARG A 190 -14.66 23.48 14.27
C ARG A 190 -14.08 24.80 14.75
N LEU A 191 -12.75 24.94 14.78
CA LEU A 191 -12.09 26.19 15.16
C LEU A 191 -12.40 27.32 14.17
N SER A 192 -12.40 27.03 12.87
CA SER A 192 -12.77 28.00 11.83
C SER A 192 -14.22 28.49 11.97
N VAL A 193 -15.16 27.57 12.26
CA VAL A 193 -16.58 27.92 12.51
C VAL A 193 -16.74 28.70 13.82
N LEU A 194 -16.03 28.32 14.89
CA LEU A 194 -16.06 29.03 16.18
C LEU A 194 -15.61 30.49 16.04
N ALA A 195 -14.59 30.74 15.22
CA ALA A 195 -14.12 32.11 14.94
C ALA A 195 -15.21 33.00 14.29
N ARG A 196 -16.30 32.41 13.78
CA ARG A 196 -17.43 33.11 13.14
C ARG A 196 -18.75 32.96 13.91
N GLN A 197 -18.68 32.62 15.20
CA GLN A 197 -19.88 32.42 16.03
C GLN A 197 -20.77 33.67 16.12
N GLU A 198 -20.21 34.88 16.08
CA GLU A 198 -20.98 36.13 16.11
C GLU A 198 -21.82 36.33 14.85
N GLU A 199 -21.27 36.02 13.67
CA GLU A 199 -22.00 36.07 12.41
C GLU A 199 -23.18 35.08 12.41
N ILE A 200 -22.96 33.88 12.97
CA ILE A 200 -24.01 32.86 13.15
C ILE A 200 -25.10 33.37 14.09
N GLY A 201 -24.73 34.02 15.19
CA GLY A 201 -25.67 34.63 16.15
C GLY A 201 -26.56 35.70 15.51
N ILE A 202 -25.96 36.63 14.75
CA ILE A 202 -26.71 37.69 14.05
C ILE A 202 -27.73 37.08 13.07
N MET A 203 -27.32 36.10 12.26
CA MET A 203 -28.23 35.42 11.33
C MET A 203 -29.40 34.73 12.07
N LYS A 204 -29.13 34.15 13.24
CA LYS A 204 -30.15 33.48 14.05
C LYS A 204 -31.15 34.48 14.65
N TYR A 205 -30.69 35.63 15.14
CA TYR A 205 -31.57 36.69 15.66
C TYR A 205 -32.45 37.34 14.58
N LEU A 206 -32.00 37.33 13.32
CA LEU A 206 -32.79 37.78 12.17
C LEU A 206 -33.81 36.74 11.66
N GLY A 207 -33.94 35.59 12.34
CA GLY A 207 -34.92 34.55 12.00
C GLY A 207 -34.49 33.62 10.86
N ALA A 208 -33.21 33.57 10.52
CA ALA A 208 -32.73 32.63 9.50
C ALA A 208 -32.95 31.17 9.93
N SER A 209 -33.40 30.33 8.99
CA SER A 209 -33.59 28.90 9.25
C SER A 209 -32.25 28.18 9.48
N ASP A 210 -32.25 27.15 10.31
CA ASP A 210 -31.05 26.34 10.60
C ASP A 210 -30.35 25.83 9.34
N TRP A 211 -31.13 25.45 8.33
CA TRP A 211 -30.59 24.96 7.07
C TRP A 211 -29.94 26.07 6.24
N TYR A 212 -30.53 27.27 6.25
CA TYR A 212 -29.96 28.45 5.60
C TYR A 212 -28.61 28.83 6.21
N ILE A 213 -28.47 28.67 7.53
CA ILE A 213 -27.20 28.92 8.22
C ILE A 213 -26.18 27.80 7.91
N ARG A 214 -26.57 26.52 7.94
CA ARG A 214 -25.62 25.39 7.76
C ARG A 214 -25.05 25.29 6.35
N PHE A 215 -25.83 25.61 5.33
CA PHE A 215 -25.47 25.32 3.95
C PHE A 215 -24.22 26.08 3.45
N PRO A 216 -24.05 27.40 3.72
CA PRO A 216 -22.81 28.11 3.39
C PRO A 216 -21.57 27.51 4.06
N PHE A 217 -21.65 27.17 5.35
CA PHE A 217 -20.54 26.55 6.06
C PHE A 217 -20.22 25.15 5.54
N LEU A 218 -21.22 24.36 5.14
CA LEU A 218 -21.01 23.05 4.52
C LEU A 218 -20.19 23.20 3.22
N LEU A 219 -20.60 24.12 2.34
CA LEU A 219 -19.89 24.38 1.09
C LEU A 219 -18.47 24.90 1.33
N GLU A 220 -18.29 25.79 2.31
CA GLU A 220 -16.98 26.29 2.69
C GLU A 220 -16.06 25.17 3.21
N GLY A 221 -16.58 24.29 4.07
CA GLY A 221 -15.86 23.11 4.56
C GLY A 221 -15.47 22.15 3.43
N MET A 222 -16.38 21.88 2.50
CA MET A 222 -16.09 21.07 1.31
C MET A 222 -15.05 21.72 0.41
N ALA A 223 -15.13 23.04 0.20
CA ALA A 223 -14.17 23.77 -0.62
C ALA A 223 -12.76 23.78 -0.01
N MET A 224 -12.64 24.05 1.29
CA MET A 224 -11.36 23.97 2.01
C MET A 224 -10.78 22.55 2.00
N GLY A 225 -11.63 21.54 2.21
CA GLY A 225 -11.27 20.12 2.12
C GLY A 225 -10.76 19.74 0.73
N TRP A 226 -11.48 20.16 -0.31
CA TRP A 226 -11.13 19.90 -1.70
C TRP A 226 -9.79 20.57 -2.09
N ILE A 227 -9.63 21.86 -1.79
CA ILE A 227 -8.40 22.61 -2.09
C ILE A 227 -7.20 22.02 -1.34
N GLY A 228 -7.37 21.75 -0.03
CA GLY A 228 -6.31 21.17 0.79
C GLY A 228 -5.88 19.79 0.28
N THR A 229 -6.84 18.95 -0.10
CA THR A 229 -6.54 17.63 -0.64
C THR A 229 -5.92 17.67 -2.03
N LEU A 230 -6.37 18.59 -2.88
CA LEU A 230 -5.78 18.81 -4.20
C LEU A 230 -4.31 19.23 -4.07
N ALA A 231 -4.02 20.16 -3.17
CA ALA A 231 -2.65 20.59 -2.88
C ALA A 231 -1.79 19.43 -2.35
N SER A 232 -2.33 18.65 -1.40
CA SER A 232 -1.67 17.47 -0.85
C SER A 232 -1.36 16.41 -1.93
N THR A 233 -2.35 16.08 -2.75
CA THR A 233 -2.24 15.11 -3.84
C THR A 233 -1.23 15.57 -4.89
N ALA A 234 -1.26 16.84 -5.28
CA ALA A 234 -0.30 17.39 -6.23
C ALA A 234 1.14 17.35 -5.67
N ALA A 235 1.32 17.74 -4.41
CA ALA A 235 2.62 17.70 -3.75
C ALA A 235 3.16 16.27 -3.64
N LEU A 236 2.33 15.33 -3.19
CA LEU A 236 2.67 13.90 -3.11
C LEU A 236 2.97 13.30 -4.48
N GLY A 237 2.15 13.58 -5.49
CA GLY A 237 2.35 13.07 -6.85
C GLY A 237 3.68 13.55 -7.44
N LEU A 238 4.01 14.84 -7.27
CA LEU A 238 5.28 15.42 -7.73
C LEU A 238 6.49 14.91 -6.95
N ALA A 239 6.35 14.69 -5.64
CA ALA A 239 7.42 14.13 -4.81
C ALA A 239 7.67 12.66 -5.18
N TYR A 240 6.59 11.88 -5.31
CA TYR A 240 6.65 10.46 -5.63
C TYR A 240 7.19 10.22 -7.03
N SER A 241 6.77 11.00 -8.03
CA SER A 241 7.27 10.84 -9.41
C SER A 241 8.77 11.12 -9.50
N ARG A 242 9.27 12.13 -8.77
CA ARG A 242 10.72 12.43 -8.71
C ARG A 242 11.50 11.34 -7.98
N LEU A 243 10.95 10.86 -6.86
CA LEU A 243 11.57 9.77 -6.11
C LEU A 243 11.64 8.49 -6.96
N ALA A 244 10.55 8.13 -7.62
CA ALA A 244 10.49 6.97 -8.50
C ALA A 244 11.47 7.07 -9.68
N ALA A 245 11.56 8.25 -10.32
CA ALA A 245 12.52 8.48 -11.40
C ALA A 245 13.98 8.37 -10.93
N SER A 246 14.30 8.86 -9.73
CA SER A 246 15.65 8.76 -9.16
C SER A 246 16.01 7.30 -8.85
N LEU A 247 15.11 6.54 -8.24
CA LEU A 247 15.36 5.14 -7.88
C LEU A 247 15.51 4.21 -9.10
N GLN A 248 14.92 4.57 -10.24
CA GLN A 248 15.06 3.81 -11.49
C GLN A 248 16.40 4.04 -12.21
N GLN A 249 17.10 5.14 -11.94
CA GLN A 249 18.38 5.45 -12.59
C GLN A 249 19.57 4.80 -11.88
N ASP A 250 19.42 4.40 -10.63
CA ASP A 250 20.48 3.77 -9.83
C ASP A 250 20.41 2.23 -9.91
N ALA A 251 21.55 1.57 -9.67
CA ALA A 251 21.67 0.10 -9.62
C ALA A 251 20.73 -0.56 -8.59
N PHE A 252 20.15 0.21 -7.68
CA PHE A 252 19.13 -0.22 -6.71
C PHE A 252 17.76 -0.52 -7.33
N ALA A 253 17.54 -0.19 -8.61
CA ALA A 253 16.30 -0.49 -9.34
C ALA A 253 15.96 -1.99 -9.40
N PHE A 254 16.95 -2.87 -9.19
CA PHE A 254 16.74 -4.31 -9.07
C PHE A 254 16.08 -4.71 -7.74
N PHE A 255 16.39 -4.03 -6.64
CA PHE A 255 15.91 -4.37 -5.30
C PHE A 255 14.69 -3.57 -4.86
N ILE A 256 14.52 -2.34 -5.34
CA ILE A 256 13.42 -1.45 -4.95
C ILE A 256 12.74 -0.96 -6.22
N ARG A 257 11.72 -1.69 -6.68
CA ARG A 257 10.86 -1.25 -7.77
C ARG A 257 9.68 -0.47 -7.21
N PRO A 258 9.67 0.88 -7.33
CA PRO A 258 8.55 1.66 -6.86
C PRO A 258 7.28 1.30 -7.65
N VAL A 259 6.17 1.21 -6.95
CA VAL A 259 4.86 0.93 -7.54
C VAL A 259 4.45 2.11 -8.42
N THR A 260 4.54 1.92 -9.73
CA THR A 260 4.13 2.91 -10.74
C THR A 260 2.79 2.54 -11.40
N ALA A 261 2.22 1.39 -11.04
CA ALA A 261 0.96 0.92 -11.59
C ALA A 261 -0.18 1.90 -11.28
N VAL A 262 -0.77 2.44 -12.34
CA VAL A 262 -1.89 3.40 -12.26
C VAL A 262 -3.07 2.81 -11.46
N GLU A 263 -3.31 1.50 -11.62
CA GLU A 263 -4.38 0.76 -10.93
C GLU A 263 -4.23 0.77 -9.40
N GLN A 264 -3.01 0.84 -8.88
CA GLN A 264 -2.75 0.86 -7.43
C GLN A 264 -2.69 2.29 -6.87
N LEU A 265 -2.21 3.25 -7.67
CA LEU A 265 -2.04 4.64 -7.23
C LEU A 265 -3.34 5.46 -7.31
N VAL A 266 -4.14 5.28 -8.37
CA VAL A 266 -5.37 6.06 -8.60
C VAL A 266 -6.39 5.91 -7.45
N PRO A 267 -6.65 4.70 -6.91
CA PRO A 267 -7.56 4.55 -5.78
C PRO A 267 -7.11 5.29 -4.52
N ILE A 268 -5.80 5.38 -4.27
CA ILE A 268 -5.26 6.11 -3.11
C ILE A 268 -5.54 7.61 -3.26
N PHE A 269 -5.18 8.19 -4.41
CA PHE A 269 -5.39 9.62 -4.63
C PHE A 269 -6.87 10.01 -4.68
N LEU A 270 -7.71 9.19 -5.32
CA LEU A 270 -9.17 9.37 -5.28
C LEU A 270 -9.72 9.21 -3.86
N GLY A 271 -9.24 8.21 -3.12
CA GLY A 271 -9.62 7.97 -1.74
C GLY A 271 -9.30 9.15 -0.83
N LEU A 272 -8.11 9.73 -0.96
CA LEU A 272 -7.72 10.95 -0.26
C LEU A 272 -8.65 12.10 -0.63
N LEU A 273 -8.89 12.34 -1.93
CA LEU A 273 -9.77 13.41 -2.43
C LEU A 273 -11.19 13.30 -1.87
N CYS A 274 -11.75 12.10 -1.88
CA CYS A 274 -13.06 11.80 -1.29
C CYS A 274 -13.04 12.04 0.22
N LEU A 275 -12.04 11.52 0.94
CA LEU A 275 -11.93 11.65 2.39
C LEU A 275 -11.84 13.12 2.80
N GLY A 276 -10.94 13.90 2.21
CA GLY A 276 -10.76 15.31 2.56
C GLY A 276 -11.98 16.16 2.22
N THR A 277 -12.63 15.94 1.07
CA THR A 277 -13.82 16.70 0.68
C THR A 277 -15.03 16.36 1.57
N LEU A 278 -15.27 15.07 1.81
CA LEU A 278 -16.39 14.60 2.64
C LEU A 278 -16.22 14.99 4.10
N MET A 279 -15.03 14.78 4.67
CA MET A 279 -14.75 15.16 6.05
C MET A 279 -14.72 16.67 6.23
N GLY A 280 -14.32 17.41 5.19
CA GLY A 280 -14.47 18.86 5.11
C GLY A 280 -15.92 19.31 5.30
N GLY A 281 -16.84 18.73 4.53
CA GLY A 281 -18.26 19.03 4.65
C GLY A 281 -18.88 18.55 5.97
N LEU A 282 -18.64 17.30 6.34
CA LEU A 282 -19.19 16.68 7.56
C LEU A 282 -18.71 17.38 8.83
N GLY A 283 -17.42 17.70 8.92
CA GLY A 283 -16.83 18.44 10.04
C GLY A 283 -17.49 19.81 10.23
N SER A 284 -17.88 20.46 9.13
CA SER A 284 -18.58 21.73 9.16
C SER A 284 -20.01 21.59 9.71
N VAL A 285 -20.78 20.64 9.20
CA VAL A 285 -22.17 20.40 9.64
C VAL A 285 -22.24 20.03 11.13
N ILE A 286 -21.33 19.17 11.58
CA ILE A 286 -21.25 18.77 13.00
C ILE A 286 -20.93 19.98 13.88
N SER A 287 -20.06 20.87 13.42
CA SER A 287 -19.63 22.05 14.18
C SER A 287 -20.74 23.09 14.32
N VAL A 288 -21.47 23.38 13.24
CA VAL A 288 -22.55 24.39 13.25
C VAL A 288 -23.74 23.93 14.12
N ARG A 289 -24.02 22.61 14.19
CA ARG A 289 -25.17 22.06 14.94
C ARG A 289 -25.19 22.47 16.42
N LYS A 290 -24.03 22.62 17.05
CA LYS A 290 -23.90 22.99 18.47
C LYS A 290 -24.37 24.42 18.74
N TYR A 291 -24.13 25.34 17.80
CA TYR A 291 -24.41 26.77 17.95
C TYR A 291 -25.80 27.20 17.46
N LEU A 292 -26.57 26.26 16.91
CA LEU A 292 -27.96 26.48 16.49
C LEU A 292 -28.99 26.16 17.59
N ARG A 293 -28.55 25.58 18.72
CA ARG A 293 -29.40 25.42 19.90
C ARG A 293 -29.36 26.71 20.71
N VAL A 294 -30.27 27.62 20.39
CA VAL A 294 -30.64 28.78 21.21
C VAL A 294 -32.12 28.62 21.53
#